data_AF-A0A7W7AMD0-F1
#
_entry.id   AF-A0A7W7AMD0-F1
#
_cell.length_a   1.000
_cell.length_b   1.000
_cell.length_c   1.000
_cell.angle_alpha   90.00
_cell.angle_beta   90.00
_cell.angle_gamma   90.00
#
_symmetry.space_group_name_H-M   'P 1'
#
loop_
_entity.id
_entity.type
_entity.pdbx_description
1 polymer ?
#
loop_
_entity_poly.entity_id
_entity_poly.type
_entity_poly.pdbx_seq_one_letter_code
_entity_poly.pdbx_strand_id
1 'polypeptide(L)'
;MVAAAPRIVSGPVDPDLEAVLPELAYAAGRIRQLESIIRLPEQRYSQRSAMIAERSDLFAMFEEKAAKLNLPGEKPGRALLLMVEEADRLSRLNRGKRKPTLAQVLLGLRAIADAAERHATEAEVDLIAARYVELEARRRLEAGRGAVAYLEACR
;
A
#
# COMPACT_ATOMS: atom_id res chain seq x y z
N MET A 1 19.85 27.25 -4.53
CA MET A 1 20.90 26.24 -4.32
C MET A 1 20.26 24.88 -4.55
N VAL A 2 20.60 24.21 -5.66
CA VAL A 2 20.03 22.89 -5.99
C VAL A 2 20.80 21.85 -5.19
N ALA A 3 20.14 21.19 -4.24
CA ALA A 3 20.73 20.10 -3.48
C ALA A 3 21.12 18.98 -4.46
N ALA A 4 22.41 18.62 -4.47
CA ALA A 4 22.90 17.53 -5.29
C ALA A 4 22.23 16.24 -4.83
N ALA A 5 21.52 15.57 -5.76
CA ALA A 5 20.96 14.25 -5.50
C ALA A 5 22.08 13.28 -5.07
N PRO A 6 21.89 12.47 -4.02
CA PRO A 6 22.92 11.56 -3.55
C PRO A 6 23.30 10.58 -4.67
N ARG A 7 24.60 10.51 -4.97
CA ARG A 7 25.16 9.48 -5.84
C ARG A 7 24.89 8.13 -5.18
N ILE A 8 24.03 7.33 -5.82
CA ILE A 8 23.83 5.93 -5.44
C ILE A 8 25.13 5.21 -5.78
N VAL A 9 25.92 4.93 -4.76
CA VAL A 9 27.07 4.04 -4.88
C VAL A 9 26.48 2.65 -5.07
N SER A 10 26.56 2.12 -6.29
CA SER A 10 26.24 0.73 -6.57
C SER A 10 27.32 -0.13 -5.91
N GLY A 11 27.12 -0.48 -4.64
CA GLY A 11 27.83 -1.58 -4.01
C GLY A 11 27.57 -2.89 -4.77
N PRO A 12 28.39 -3.93 -4.56
CA PRO A 12 28.10 -5.25 -5.09
C PRO A 12 26.67 -5.63 -4.70
N VAL A 13 25.88 -5.99 -5.71
CA VAL A 13 24.52 -6.48 -5.56
C VAL A 13 24.53 -7.61 -4.54
N ASP A 14 23.69 -7.52 -3.51
CA ASP A 14 23.56 -8.56 -2.50
C ASP A 14 22.99 -9.84 -3.16
N PRO A 15 23.80 -10.91 -3.32
CA PRO A 15 23.36 -12.14 -3.96
C PRO A 15 22.22 -12.82 -3.17
N ASP A 16 22.08 -12.52 -1.88
CA ASP A 16 21.03 -13.07 -1.04
C ASP A 16 19.66 -12.46 -1.41
N LEU A 17 19.63 -11.20 -1.86
CA LEU A 17 18.39 -10.56 -2.32
C LEU A 17 17.86 -11.23 -3.60
N GLU A 18 18.72 -11.53 -4.57
CA GLU A 18 18.30 -12.19 -5.82
C GLU A 18 17.72 -13.60 -5.60
N ALA A 19 18.19 -14.30 -4.56
CA ALA A 19 17.66 -15.60 -4.16
C ALA A 19 16.32 -15.48 -3.40
N VAL A 20 16.17 -14.47 -2.56
CA VAL A 20 14.97 -14.25 -1.72
C VAL A 20 13.75 -13.81 -2.55
N LEU A 21 13.93 -13.02 -3.61
CA LEU A 21 12.80 -12.54 -4.41
C LEU A 21 11.89 -13.65 -4.98
N PRO A 22 12.41 -14.69 -5.67
CA PRO A 22 11.59 -15.80 -6.13
C PRO A 22 11.06 -16.68 -5.00
N GLU A 23 11.79 -16.83 -3.88
CA GLU A 23 11.36 -17.61 -2.71
C GLU A 23 10.06 -17.05 -2.13
N LEU A 24 9.95 -15.73 -2.04
CA LEU A 24 8.84 -15.04 -1.39
C LEU A 24 7.68 -14.70 -2.35
N ALA A 25 7.80 -14.99 -3.65
CA ALA A 25 6.79 -14.62 -4.65
C ALA A 25 5.40 -15.22 -4.35
N TYR A 26 5.36 -16.48 -3.88
CA TYR A 26 4.10 -17.12 -3.46
C TYR A 26 3.48 -16.40 -2.27
N ALA A 27 4.28 -16.09 -1.25
CA ALA A 27 3.82 -15.40 -0.04
C ALA A 27 3.28 -14.00 -0.35
N ALA A 28 3.97 -13.24 -1.20
CA ALA A 28 3.48 -11.95 -1.68
C ALA A 28 2.16 -12.08 -2.44
N GLY A 29 2.05 -13.08 -3.33
CA GLY A 29 0.81 -13.39 -4.04
C GLY A 29 -0.34 -13.73 -3.10
N ARG A 30 -0.07 -14.50 -2.05
CA ARG A 30 -1.05 -14.88 -1.03
C ARG A 30 -1.49 -13.69 -0.18
N ILE A 31 -0.57 -12.81 0.23
CA ILE A 31 -0.91 -11.56 0.93
C ILE A 31 -1.88 -10.73 0.11
N ARG A 32 -1.61 -10.49 -1.19
CA ARG A 32 -2.53 -9.74 -2.06
C ARG A 32 -3.91 -10.37 -2.16
N GLN A 33 -3.96 -11.71 -2.29
CA GLN A 33 -5.22 -12.44 -2.30
C GLN A 33 -6.00 -12.23 -1.00
N LEU A 34 -5.35 -12.41 0.15
CA LEU A 34 -5.96 -12.21 1.46
C LEU A 34 -6.43 -10.76 1.65
N GLU A 35 -5.65 -9.76 1.25
CA GLU A 35 -6.04 -8.35 1.31
C GLU A 35 -7.28 -8.04 0.47
N SER A 36 -7.41 -8.63 -0.72
CA SER A 36 -8.60 -8.46 -1.56
C SER A 36 -9.85 -9.08 -0.94
N ILE A 37 -9.71 -10.26 -0.32
CA ILE A 37 -10.81 -11.00 0.29
C ILE A 37 -11.24 -10.33 1.59
N ILE A 38 -10.32 -9.97 2.49
CA ILE A 38 -10.62 -9.39 3.82
C ILE A 38 -11.42 -8.08 3.74
N ARG A 39 -11.33 -7.35 2.62
CA ARG A 39 -12.07 -6.10 2.37
C ARG A 39 -13.55 -6.32 2.01
N LEU A 40 -13.97 -7.54 1.69
CA LEU A 40 -15.34 -7.84 1.33
C LEU A 40 -16.27 -7.85 2.56
N PRO A 41 -17.47 -7.25 2.48
CA PRO A 41 -18.36 -7.06 3.62
C PRO A 41 -19.04 -8.34 4.12
N GLU A 42 -19.25 -9.34 3.26
CA GLU A 42 -20.09 -10.51 3.56
C GLU A 42 -19.27 -11.75 3.97
N GLN A 43 -18.50 -11.66 5.07
CA GLN A 43 -17.72 -12.79 5.57
C GLN A 43 -18.13 -13.20 6.96
N ARG A 44 -18.23 -14.52 7.17
CA ARG A 44 -18.35 -15.09 8.51
C ARG A 44 -17.14 -14.67 9.34
N TYR A 45 -17.38 -14.16 10.54
CA TYR A 45 -16.35 -13.61 11.42
C TYR A 45 -15.15 -14.55 11.61
N SER A 46 -15.40 -15.84 11.83
CA SER A 46 -14.34 -16.85 12.02
C SER A 46 -13.45 -17.08 10.79
N GLN A 47 -14.01 -16.98 9.58
CA GLN A 47 -13.24 -17.07 8.35
C GLN A 47 -12.37 -15.82 8.18
N ARG A 48 -12.94 -14.65 8.46
CA ARG A 48 -12.22 -13.37 8.39
C ARG A 48 -11.08 -13.31 9.39
N SER A 49 -11.28 -13.78 10.62
CA SER A 49 -10.22 -13.82 11.64
C SER A 49 -9.08 -14.75 11.24
N ALA A 50 -9.39 -15.92 10.69
CA ALA A 50 -8.37 -16.86 10.20
C ALA A 50 -7.54 -16.25 9.06
N MET A 51 -8.17 -15.56 8.11
CA MET A 51 -7.47 -14.87 7.02
C MET A 51 -6.59 -13.71 7.51
N ILE A 52 -7.03 -12.98 8.54
CA ILE A 52 -6.23 -11.92 9.16
C ILE A 52 -5.00 -12.50 9.85
N ALA A 53 -5.15 -13.61 10.58
CA ALA A 53 -4.05 -14.31 11.24
C ALA A 53 -3.03 -14.81 10.20
N GLU A 54 -3.48 -15.51 9.16
CA GLU A 54 -2.62 -15.99 8.07
C GLU A 54 -1.85 -14.83 7.42
N ARG A 55 -2.52 -13.72 7.13
CA ARG A 55 -1.86 -12.53 6.57
C ARG A 55 -0.79 -11.99 7.51
N SER A 56 -1.07 -11.97 8.82
CA SER A 56 -0.12 -11.50 9.84
C SER A 56 1.14 -12.39 9.88
N ASP A 57 0.97 -13.71 9.81
CA ASP A 57 2.08 -14.66 9.80
C ASP A 57 2.96 -14.47 8.56
N LEU A 58 2.34 -14.28 7.39
CA LEU A 58 3.07 -13.98 6.16
C LEU A 58 3.86 -12.66 6.28
N PHE A 59 3.27 -11.61 6.86
CA PHE A 59 4.00 -10.36 7.11
C PHE A 59 5.17 -10.54 8.08
N ALA A 60 5.00 -11.33 9.15
CA ALA A 60 6.07 -11.61 10.09
C ALA A 60 7.28 -12.29 9.40
N MET A 61 7.02 -13.20 8.45
CA MET A 61 8.06 -13.80 7.62
C MET A 61 8.80 -12.75 6.76
N PHE A 62 8.10 -11.78 6.19
CA PHE A 62 8.73 -10.68 5.45
C PHE A 62 9.61 -9.81 6.36
N GLU A 63 9.15 -9.49 7.57
CA GLU A 63 9.96 -8.73 8.54
C GLU A 63 11.22 -9.51 8.96
N GLU A 64 11.10 -10.82 9.22
CA GLU A 64 12.25 -11.66 9.58
C GLU A 64 13.29 -11.72 8.44
N LYS A 65 12.84 -11.92 7.20
CA LYS A 65 13.71 -11.95 6.02
C LYS A 65 14.35 -10.59 5.76
N ALA A 66 13.60 -9.50 5.92
CA ALA A 66 14.12 -8.15 5.76
C ALA A 66 15.17 -7.79 6.80
N ALA A 67 15.00 -8.26 8.05
CA ALA A 67 15.99 -8.11 9.11
C ALA A 67 17.30 -8.84 8.79
N LYS A 68 17.23 -10.07 8.25
CA LYS A 68 18.42 -10.83 7.82
C LYS A 68 19.19 -10.14 6.69
N LEU A 69 18.47 -9.49 5.78
CA LEU A 69 19.04 -8.69 4.68
C LEU A 69 19.49 -7.28 5.13
N ASN A 70 19.30 -6.93 6.41
CA ASN A 70 19.59 -5.61 6.96
C ASN A 70 18.96 -4.47 6.14
N LEU A 71 17.73 -4.66 5.67
CA LEU A 71 17.04 -3.64 4.86
C LEU A 71 16.81 -2.36 5.69
N PRO A 72 17.23 -1.19 5.19
CA PRO A 72 17.02 0.07 5.89
C PRO A 72 15.57 0.56 5.77
N GLY A 73 15.12 1.34 6.75
CA GLY A 73 13.85 2.04 6.74
C GLY A 73 12.93 1.68 7.91
N GLU A 74 11.82 2.40 8.05
CA GLU A 74 10.88 2.24 9.16
C GLU A 74 10.03 0.95 9.06
N LYS A 75 9.85 0.43 7.84
CA LYS A 75 9.01 -0.75 7.55
C LYS A 75 9.74 -1.71 6.59
N PRO A 76 10.81 -2.38 7.06
CA PRO A 76 11.70 -3.15 6.19
C PRO A 76 11.00 -4.37 5.57
N GLY A 77 10.12 -5.08 6.29
CA GLY A 77 9.34 -6.17 5.69
C GLY A 77 8.37 -5.69 4.61
N ARG A 78 7.76 -4.50 4.76
CA ARG A 78 6.94 -3.90 3.69
C ARG A 78 7.77 -3.51 2.46
N ALA A 79 8.98 -3.00 2.67
CA ALA A 79 9.90 -2.70 1.57
C ALA A 79 10.28 -3.98 0.80
N LEU A 80 10.62 -5.06 1.51
CA LEU A 80 10.89 -6.36 0.89
C LEU A 80 9.67 -6.90 0.14
N LEU A 81 8.47 -6.79 0.71
CA LEU A 81 7.25 -7.16 0.01
C LEU A 81 7.12 -6.42 -1.32
N LEU A 82 7.26 -5.09 -1.34
CA LEU A 82 7.18 -4.31 -2.58
C LEU A 82 8.22 -4.75 -3.63
N MET A 83 9.45 -5.06 -3.21
CA MET A 83 10.48 -5.59 -4.11
C MET A 83 10.05 -6.92 -4.75
N VAL A 84 9.50 -7.83 -3.95
CA VAL A 84 9.01 -9.14 -4.41
C VAL A 84 7.81 -8.98 -5.35
N GLU A 85 6.88 -8.10 -5.01
CA GLU A 85 5.71 -7.82 -5.84
C GLU A 85 6.09 -7.27 -7.21
N GLU A 86 7.05 -6.36 -7.25
CA GLU A 86 7.53 -5.78 -8.50
C GLU A 86 8.33 -6.80 -9.33
N ALA A 87 9.16 -7.62 -8.69
CA ALA A 87 9.87 -8.70 -9.37
C ALA A 87 8.90 -9.75 -9.96
N ASP A 88 7.86 -10.13 -9.23
CA ASP A 88 6.80 -11.03 -9.70
C ASP A 88 6.04 -10.40 -10.88
N ARG A 89 5.67 -9.12 -10.78
CA ARG A 89 5.03 -8.37 -11.87
C ARG A 89 5.88 -8.39 -13.15
N LEU A 90 7.16 -8.05 -13.06
CA LEU A 90 8.08 -8.06 -14.19
C LEU A 90 8.29 -9.46 -14.77
N SER A 91 8.36 -10.48 -13.91
CA SER A 91 8.45 -11.88 -14.34
C SER A 91 7.21 -12.29 -15.16
N ARG A 92 6.00 -11.92 -14.71
CA ARG A 92 4.75 -12.19 -15.42
C ARG A 92 4.68 -11.46 -16.77
N LEU A 93 5.11 -10.20 -16.84
CA LEU A 93 5.19 -9.44 -18.10
C LEU A 93 6.09 -10.13 -19.13
N ASN A 94 7.21 -10.70 -18.67
CA ASN A 94 8.14 -11.46 -19.50
C ASN A 94 7.69 -12.92 -19.73
N ARG A 95 6.48 -13.31 -19.33
CA ARG A 95 5.95 -14.68 -19.39
C ARG A 95 6.89 -15.71 -18.76
N GLY A 96 7.62 -15.32 -17.71
CA GLY A 96 8.63 -16.15 -17.04
C GLY A 96 9.88 -16.47 -17.86
N LYS A 97 10.05 -15.91 -19.07
CA LYS A 97 11.17 -16.24 -19.96
C LYS A 97 12.51 -15.71 -19.48
N ARG A 98 12.52 -14.65 -18.67
CA ARG A 98 13.72 -14.05 -18.09
C ARG A 98 13.43 -13.59 -16.66
N LYS A 99 14.37 -13.87 -15.76
CA LYS A 99 14.35 -13.28 -14.42
C LYS A 99 14.51 -11.77 -14.54
N PRO A 100 13.72 -10.97 -13.81
CA PRO A 100 13.89 -9.53 -13.78
C PRO A 100 15.23 -9.17 -13.16
N THR A 101 15.89 -8.16 -13.71
CA THR A 101 17.12 -7.64 -13.09
C THR A 101 16.78 -6.70 -11.97
N LEU A 102 17.64 -6.57 -10.96
CA LEU A 102 17.43 -5.61 -9.87
C LEU A 102 17.37 -4.16 -10.35
N ALA A 103 18.04 -3.83 -11.47
CA ALA A 103 17.90 -2.52 -12.10
C ALA A 103 16.46 -2.27 -12.61
N GLN A 104 15.79 -3.28 -13.15
CA GLN A 104 14.39 -3.18 -13.56
C GLN A 104 13.46 -3.05 -12.35
N VAL A 105 13.73 -3.83 -11.30
CA VAL A 105 12.98 -3.75 -10.03
C VAL A 105 13.13 -2.36 -9.41
N LEU A 106 14.36 -1.82 -9.35
CA LEU A 106 14.62 -0.47 -8.85
C LEU A 106 13.86 0.61 -9.62
N LEU A 107 13.83 0.51 -10.96
CA LEU A 107 13.09 1.45 -11.80
C LEU A 107 11.58 1.38 -11.51
N GLY A 108 11.03 0.17 -11.37
CA GLY A 108 9.64 -0.04 -10.99
C GLY A 108 9.31 0.52 -9.61
N LEU A 109 10.17 0.29 -8.61
CA LEU A 109 9.99 0.79 -7.25
C LEU A 109 10.01 2.32 -7.18
N ARG A 110 10.86 2.99 -7.96
CA ARG A 110 10.83 4.46 -8.07
C ARG A 110 9.50 4.95 -8.64
N ALA A 111 9.03 4.34 -9.72
CA ALA A 111 7.74 4.71 -10.30
C ALA A 111 6.57 4.48 -9.32
N ILE A 112 6.62 3.40 -8.54
CA ILE A 112 5.64 3.11 -7.47
C ILE A 112 5.70 4.19 -6.38
N ALA A 113 6.90 4.55 -5.91
CA ALA A 113 7.08 5.57 -4.90
C ALA A 113 6.56 6.94 -5.36
N ASP A 114 6.95 7.38 -6.57
CA ASP A 114 6.51 8.65 -7.15
C ASP A 114 4.97 8.70 -7.33
N ALA A 115 4.37 7.57 -7.72
CA ALA A 115 2.91 7.46 -7.83
C ALA A 115 2.22 7.49 -6.47
N ALA A 116 2.78 6.79 -5.48
CA ALA A 116 2.26 6.77 -4.12
C ALA A 116 2.31 8.15 -3.46
N GLU A 117 3.39 8.92 -3.71
CA GLU A 117 3.51 10.30 -3.23
C GLU A 117 2.40 11.18 -3.83
N ARG A 118 2.19 11.13 -5.15
CA ARG A 118 1.09 11.86 -5.79
C ARG A 118 -0.27 11.48 -5.24
N HIS A 119 -0.55 10.18 -5.10
CA HIS A 119 -1.81 9.70 -4.53
C HIS A 119 -2.01 10.14 -3.07
N ALA A 120 -0.94 10.22 -2.28
CA ALA A 120 -1.02 10.71 -0.91
C ALA A 120 -1.43 12.19 -0.87
N THR A 121 -0.84 13.02 -1.74
CA THR A 121 -1.22 14.42 -1.89
C THR A 121 -2.65 14.58 -2.38
N GLU A 122 -3.07 13.82 -3.40
CA GLU A 122 -4.44 13.85 -3.92
C GLU A 122 -5.46 13.44 -2.84
N ALA A 123 -5.18 12.38 -2.07
CA ALA A 123 -6.04 11.94 -0.98
C ALA A 123 -6.19 12.98 0.14
N GLU A 124 -5.14 13.77 0.40
CA GLU A 124 -5.22 14.88 1.35
C GLU A 124 -6.14 16.01 0.85
N VAL A 125 -6.05 16.33 -0.45
CA VAL A 125 -6.96 17.30 -1.09
C VAL A 125 -8.41 16.81 -1.02
N ASP A 126 -8.66 15.54 -1.33
CA ASP A 126 -9.99 14.93 -1.27
C ASP A 126 -10.56 14.96 0.15
N LEU A 127 -9.72 14.71 1.16
CA LEU A 127 -10.14 14.79 2.57
C LEU A 127 -10.60 16.21 2.93
N ILE A 128 -9.89 17.24 2.47
CA ILE A 128 -10.27 18.64 2.68
C ILE A 128 -11.60 18.93 1.99
N ALA A 129 -11.76 18.52 0.73
CA ALA A 129 -13.01 18.70 -0.01
C ALA A 129 -14.20 18.01 0.68
N ALA A 130 -14.02 16.76 1.14
CA ALA A 130 -15.04 16.01 1.86
C ALA A 130 -15.46 16.71 3.16
N ARG A 131 -14.51 17.30 3.91
CA ARG A 131 -14.81 18.10 5.11
C ARG A 131 -15.63 19.35 4.79
N TYR A 132 -15.37 20.01 3.66
CA TYR A 132 -16.18 21.15 3.23
C TYR A 132 -17.62 20.73 2.88
N VAL A 133 -17.78 19.63 2.15
CA VAL A 133 -19.10 19.08 1.82
C VAL A 133 -19.87 18.70 3.09
N GLU A 134 -19.20 18.08 4.06
CA GLU A 134 -19.80 17.75 5.37
C GLU A 134 -20.27 19.02 6.10
N LEU A 135 -19.44 20.07 6.14
CA LEU A 135 -19.79 21.34 6.79
C LEU A 135 -21.01 22.00 6.12
N GLU A 136 -21.07 22.00 4.80
CA GLU A 136 -22.21 22.54 4.07
C GLU A 136 -23.49 21.75 4.34
N ALA A 137 -23.41 20.42 4.35
CA ALA A 137 -24.54 19.55 4.68
C ALA A 137 -25.05 19.82 6.10
N ARG A 138 -24.16 20.03 7.07
CA ARG A 138 -24.52 20.41 8.46
C ARG A 138 -25.25 21.75 8.51
N ARG A 139 -24.75 22.77 7.81
CA ARG A 139 -25.39 24.09 7.73
C ARG A 139 -26.79 24.00 7.12
N ARG A 140 -26.95 23.22 6.04
CA ARG A 140 -28.27 22.99 5.40
C ARG A 140 -29.23 22.28 6.35
N LEU A 141 -28.76 21.27 7.10
CA LEU A 141 -29.57 20.57 8.09
C LEU A 141 -30.03 21.53 9.21
N GLU A 142 -29.14 22.35 9.74
CA GLU A 142 -29.45 23.31 10.80
C GLU A 142 -30.46 24.36 10.32
N ALA A 143 -30.22 24.95 9.14
CA ALA A 143 -31.15 25.90 8.53
C ALA A 143 -32.52 25.26 8.25
N GLY A 144 -32.55 24.03 7.74
CA GLY A 144 -33.77 23.27 7.52
C GLY A 144 -34.54 23.01 8.82
N ARG A 145 -33.85 22.63 9.90
CA ARG A 145 -34.47 22.47 11.24
C ARG A 145 -35.05 23.79 11.76
N GLY A 146 -34.32 24.89 11.62
CA GLY A 146 -34.81 26.22 12.02
C GLY A 146 -36.05 26.65 11.24
N ALA A 147 -36.06 26.42 9.92
CA ALA A 147 -37.21 26.73 9.08
C ALA A 147 -38.44 25.90 9.45
N VAL A 148 -38.28 24.59 9.69
CA VAL A 148 -39.37 23.71 10.14
C VAL A 148 -39.93 24.19 11.48
N ALA A 149 -39.07 24.44 12.47
CA ALA A 149 -39.51 24.89 13.80
C ALA A 149 -40.29 26.22 13.76
N TYR A 150 -39.87 27.16 12.91
CA TYR A 150 -40.57 28.43 12.72
C TYR A 150 -41.97 28.22 12.14
N LEU A 151 -42.09 27.41 11.08
CA LEU A 151 -43.37 27.12 10.44
C LEU A 151 -44.33 26.36 11.37
N GLU A 152 -43.82 25.44 12.19
CA GLU A 152 -44.61 24.74 13.21
C GLU A 152 -45.13 25.70 14.29
N ALA A 153 -44.34 26.69 14.71
CA ALA A 153 -44.77 27.69 15.70
C ALA A 153 -45.81 28.69 15.17
N CYS A 154 -45.90 28.86 13.84
CA CYS A 154 -46.88 29.74 13.20
C CYS A 154 -48.22 29.05 12.87
N ARG A 155 -48.36 27.76 13.16
CA ARG A 155 -49.57 26.96 12.94
C ARG A 155 -50.44 26.92 14.20
#